data_AF-A0A699VLJ8-F1
#
_entry.id   AF-A0A699VLJ8-F1
#
_cell.length_a   1.000
_cell.length_b   1.000
_cell.length_c   1.000
_cell.angle_alpha   90.00
_cell.angle_beta   90.00
_cell.angle_gamma   90.00
#
_symmetry.space_group_name_H-M   'P 1'
#
loop_
_entity.id
_entity.type
_entity.pdbx_description
1 polymer ?
#
loop_
_entity_poly.entity_id
_entity_poly.type
_entity_poly.pdbx_seq_one_letter_code
_entity_poly.pdbx_strand_id
1 'polypeptide(L)' 'MPFGLTNVPAVFMDLMNRVFHEFLDKFVIMFIDDILVFFKSKEEHEDHLRTVLQTLQQEKLYAKFSKC' A
#
# COMPACT_ATOMS: atom_id res chain seq x y z
N MET A 1 9.12 -0.25 -12.45
CA MET A 1 8.52 -0.82 -13.68
C MET A 1 8.58 0.24 -14.77
N PRO A 2 8.96 -0.07 -16.02
CA PRO A 2 8.98 0.94 -17.08
C PRO A 2 7.55 1.36 -17.44
N PHE A 3 7.34 2.66 -17.66
CA PHE A 3 6.05 3.20 -18.07
C PHE A 3 5.65 2.69 -19.46
N GLY A 4 4.34 2.50 -19.67
CA GLY A 4 3.79 2.12 -20.99
C GLY A 4 3.60 0.61 -21.21
N LEU A 5 3.90 -0.24 -20.22
CA LEU A 5 3.53 -1.66 -20.28
C LEU A 5 2.05 -1.85 -19.87
N THR A 6 1.27 -2.49 -20.72
CA THR A 6 -0.18 -2.72 -20.53
C THR A 6 -0.50 -3.52 -19.26
N ASN A 7 0.42 -4.39 -18.81
CA ASN A 7 0.21 -5.26 -17.65
C ASN A 7 0.72 -4.68 -16.32
N VAL A 8 1.24 -3.44 -16.31
CA VAL A 8 1.75 -2.80 -15.08
C VAL A 8 0.73 -2.82 -13.95
N PRO A 9 -0.54 -2.43 -14.16
CA PRO A 9 -1.54 -2.44 -13.09
C PRO A 9 -1.74 -3.84 -12.49
N ALA A 10 -1.84 -4.87 -13.34
CA ALA A 10 -2.08 -6.23 -12.89
C ALA A 10 -0.91 -6.79 -12.08
N VAL A 11 0.33 -6.55 -12.52
CA VAL A 11 1.53 -7.02 -11.82
C VAL A 11 1.74 -6.26 -10.52
N PHE A 12 1.48 -4.95 -10.52
CA PHE A 12 1.56 -4.15 -9.29
C PHE A 12 0.48 -4.58 -8.28
N MET A 13 -0.76 -4.79 -8.73
CA MET A 13 -1.83 -5.32 -7.87
C MET A 13 -1.50 -6.70 -7.28
N ASP A 14 -0.96 -7.64 -8.07
CA ASP A 14 -0.55 -8.96 -7.54
C ASP A 14 0.56 -8.84 -6.49
N LEU A 15 1.57 -7.98 -6.74
CA LEU A 15 2.63 -7.70 -5.77
C LEU A 15 2.06 -7.12 -4.47
N MET A 16 1.28 -6.04 -4.58
CA MET A 16 0.71 -5.37 -3.43
C MET A 16 -0.25 -6.27 -2.65
N ASN A 17 -1.02 -7.11 -3.34
CA ASN A 17 -1.88 -8.09 -2.68
C ASN A 17 -1.10 -9.12 -1.86
N ARG A 18 0.09 -9.53 -2.31
CA ARG A 18 0.95 -10.45 -1.54
C ARG A 18 1.61 -9.75 -0.37
N VAL A 19 2.14 -8.55 -0.59
CA VAL A 19 2.83 -7.74 0.44
C VAL A 19 1.87 -7.35 1.57
N PHE A 20 0.67 -6.89 1.22
CA PHE A 20 -0.32 -6.43 2.18
C PHE A 20 -1.36 -7.48 2.55
N HIS A 21 -1.20 -8.74 2.13
CA HIS A 21 -2.18 -9.81 2.32
C HIS A 21 -2.71 -9.90 3.76
N GLU A 22 -1.84 -9.73 4.75
CA GLU A 22 -2.20 -9.80 6.16
C GLU A 22 -3.03 -8.60 6.65
N PHE A 23 -3.02 -7.49 5.92
CA PHE A 23 -3.64 -6.20 6.26
C PHE A 23 -4.82 -5.84 5.36
N LEU A 24 -4.94 -6.50 4.20
CA LEU A 24 -6.07 -6.38 3.29
C LEU A 24 -7.39 -6.66 4.02
N ASP A 25 -8.41 -5.88 3.69
CA ASP A 25 -9.76 -5.93 4.26
C ASP A 25 -9.86 -5.70 5.78
N LYS A 26 -8.73 -5.49 6.48
CA LYS A 26 -8.69 -5.15 7.91
C LYS A 26 -8.57 -3.65 8.12
N PHE A 27 -7.55 -3.05 7.52
CA PHE A 27 -7.30 -1.60 7.59
C PHE A 27 -6.62 -1.04 6.32
N VAL A 28 -6.30 -1.90 5.35
CA VAL A 28 -5.72 -1.52 4.06
C VAL A 28 -6.66 -1.90 2.92
N ILE A 29 -6.88 -0.97 1.99
CA ILE A 29 -7.55 -1.21 0.70
C ILE A 29 -6.59 -0.79 -0.40
N MET A 30 -6.38 -1.67 -1.38
CA MET A 30 -5.52 -1.42 -2.53
C MET A 30 -6.35 -0.98 -3.74
N PHE A 31 -5.97 0.12 -4.40
CA PHE A 31 -6.63 0.60 -5.61
C PHE A 31 -5.62 0.99 -6.70
N ILE A 32 -5.34 0.06 -7.61
CA ILE A 32 -4.36 0.23 -8.69
C ILE A 32 -3.02 0.73 -8.14
N ASP A 33 -2.76 2.04 -8.18
CA ASP A 33 -1.51 2.66 -7.74
C ASP A 33 -1.58 3.23 -6.30
N ASP A 34 -2.77 3.27 -5.69
CA ASP A 34 -3.01 3.89 -4.39
C ASP A 34 -3.24 2.86 -3.28
N ILE A 35 -2.76 3.20 -2.09
CA ILE A 35 -2.98 2.44 -0.85
C ILE A 35 -3.84 3.30 0.06
N LEU A 36 -5.04 2.82 0.38
CA LEU A 36 -5.93 3.47 1.33
C LEU A 36 -5.79 2.79 2.69
N VAL A 37 -5.48 3.58 3.72
CA VAL A 37 -5.39 3.11 5.11
C VAL A 37 -6.54 3.73 5.89
N PHE A 38 -7.44 2.90 6.41
CA PHE A 38 -8.60 3.37 7.18
C PHE A 38 -8.48 3.03 8.67
N PHE A 39 -9.11 3.84 9.50
CA PHE A 39 -9.03 3.77 10.97
C PHE A 39 -10.29 4.37 11.60
N LYS A 40 -10.58 4.00 12.85
CA LYS A 40 -11.70 4.57 13.61
C LYS A 40 -11.27 5.66 14.58
N SER A 41 -10.08 5.54 15.15
CA SER A 41 -9.51 6.53 16.08
C SER A 41 -8.15 7.03 15.60
N LYS A 42 -7.74 8.21 16.07
CA LYS A 42 -6.45 8.80 15.70
C LYS A 42 -5.26 7.96 16.21
N GLU A 43 -5.41 7.33 17.37
CA GLU A 43 -4.38 6.46 17.96
C GLU A 43 -4.16 5.21 17.09
N GLU A 44 -5.25 4.55 16.67
CA GLU A 44 -5.18 3.42 15.72
C GLU A 44 -4.58 3.84 14.38
N HIS A 45 -4.82 5.07 13.94
CA HIS A 45 -4.30 5.56 12.67
C HIS A 45 -2.78 5.58 12.65
N GLU A 46 -2.15 6.08 13.71
CA GLU A 46 -0.69 6.21 13.78
C GLU A 46 -0.02 4.83 13.75
N ASP A 47 -0.59 3.85 14.44
CA ASP A 47 -0.09 2.47 14.46
C ASP A 47 -0.27 1.75 13.11
N HIS A 48 -1.46 1.88 12.48
CA HIS A 48 -1.72 1.32 11.16
C HIS A 48 -0.80 1.94 10.09
N LEU A 49 -0.65 3.27 10.12
CA LEU A 49 0.20 3.99 9.17
C LEU A 49 1.67 3.59 9.34
N ARG A 50 2.14 3.49 10.59
CA ARG A 50 3.49 3.02 10.89
C ARG A 50 3.73 1.62 10.33
N THR A 51 2.78 0.71 10.51
CA THR A 51 2.85 -0.65 9.99
C THR A 51 2.94 -0.65 8.46
N VAL A 52 2.07 0.09 7.77
CA VAL A 52 2.09 0.19 6.29
C VAL A 52 3.43 0.75 5.79
N LEU A 53 3.92 1.85 6.39
CA LEU A 53 5.19 2.46 6.00
C LEU A 53 6.39 1.54 6.25
N GLN A 54 6.37 0.77 7.34
CA GLN A 54 7.41 -0.23 7.62
C GLN A 54 7.39 -1.37 6.59
N THR A 55 6.22 -1.89 6.24
CA THR A 55 6.06 -2.92 5.20
C THR A 55 6.58 -2.41 3.85
N LEU A 56 6.23 -1.18 3.46
CA LEU A 56 6.76 -0.56 2.24
C LEU A 56 8.30 -0.48 2.26
N GLN A 57 8.89 -0.08 3.39
CA GLN A 57 10.34 0.01 3.54
C GLN A 57 11.03 -1.36 3.43
N GLN A 58 10.46 -2.41 4.04
CA GLN A 58 11.00 -3.77 3.99
C GLN A 58 11.00 -4.33 2.55
N GLU A 59 9.91 -4.08 1.82
CA GLU A 59 9.74 -4.50 0.43
C GLU A 59 10.42 -3.55 -0.59
N LYS A 60 11.14 -2.52 -0.11
CA LYS A 60 11.80 -1.49 -0.94
C LYS A 60 10.83 -0.78 -1.90
N LEU A 61 9.60 -0.61 -1.45
CA LEU A 61 8.57 0.19 -2.10
C LEU A 61 8.57 1.60 -1.50
N TYR A 62 8.37 2.61 -2.35
CA TYR A 62 8.45 4.00 -1.94
C TYR A 62 7.19 4.76 -2.32
N ALA A 63 6.53 5.33 -1.32
CA ALA A 63 5.44 6.27 -1.53
C ALA A 63 6.01 7.64 -1.94
N LYS A 64 5.33 8.31 -2.87
CA LYS A 64 5.70 9.67 -3.28
C LYS A 64 4.99 10.66 -2.37
N PHE A 65 5.71 11.26 -1.42
CA PHE A 65 5.15 12.21 -0.45
C PHE A 65 4.37 13.37 -1.09
N SER A 66 4.74 13.84 -2.28
CA SER A 66 4.02 14.90 -2.98
C SER A 66 2.61 14.51 -3.47
N LYS A 67 2.25 13.23 -3.39
CA LYS A 67 0.95 12.67 -3.79
C LYS A 67 0.18 12.08 -2.61
N CYS A 68 0.77 12.10 -1.41
CA CYS A 68 0.17 11.59 -0.17
C CYS A 68 -0.51 12.71 0.60
#